data_AF-A0A7K0CZH3-F1
#
_entry.id   AF-A0A7K0CZH3-F1
#
_cell.length_a   1.000
_cell.length_b   1.000
_cell.length_c   1.000
_cell.angle_alpha   90.00
_cell.angle_beta   90.00
_cell.angle_gamma   90.00
#
_symmetry.space_group_name_H-M   'P 1'
#
loop_
_entity.id
_entity.type
_entity.pdbx_description
1 polymer ?
#
loop_
_entity_poly.entity_id
_entity_poly.type
_entity_poly.pdbx_seq_one_letter_code
_entity_poly.pdbx_strand_id
1 'polypeptide(L)'
;MSEATDPPGPLKRIRIESGSLTAEYRASAEQARNVADRLRHTGLELTVTVDADVRPDLPLLPCARLWQWPDHRATGSSPNRSD
;
A
#
# COMPACT_ATOMS: atom_id res chain seq x y z
N MET A 1 -9.47 15.05 17.10
CA MET A 1 -9.73 13.81 16.35
C MET A 1 -9.62 14.17 14.89
N SER A 2 -8.44 14.00 14.29
CA SER A 2 -8.20 14.30 12.87
C SER A 2 -8.29 12.97 12.14
N GLU A 3 -9.48 12.69 11.62
CA GLU A 3 -9.74 11.56 10.75
C GLU A 3 -8.91 11.75 9.49
N ALA A 4 -7.84 10.96 9.36
CA ALA A 4 -6.94 10.98 8.21
C ALA A 4 -7.63 10.33 7.01
N THR A 5 -8.65 11.00 6.47
CA THR A 5 -9.18 10.71 5.14
C THR A 5 -8.39 11.59 4.18
N ASP A 6 -7.17 11.16 3.84
CA ASP A 6 -6.56 11.61 2.59
C ASP A 6 -7.63 11.34 1.50
N PRO A 7 -8.05 12.33 0.69
CA PRO A 7 -8.93 12.05 -0.45
C PRO A 7 -8.25 10.94 -1.27
N PRO A 8 -8.99 10.03 -1.93
CA PRO A 8 -8.36 8.94 -2.69
C PRO A 8 -7.38 9.56 -3.69
N GLY A 9 -6.11 9.61 -3.30
CA GLY A 9 -5.10 10.31 -4.05
C GLY A 9 -4.98 9.68 -5.43
N PRO A 10 -4.46 10.43 -6.43
CA PRO A 10 -4.29 9.88 -7.75
C PRO A 10 -3.50 8.57 -7.67
N LEU A 11 -3.99 7.54 -8.37
CA LEU A 11 -3.31 6.26 -8.45
C LEU A 11 -1.86 6.47 -8.92
N LYS A 12 -0.99 5.59 -8.46
CA LYS A 12 0.43 5.53 -8.82
C LYS A 12 0.73 4.18 -9.42
N ARG A 13 1.69 4.17 -10.35
CA ARG A 13 2.29 2.94 -10.84
C ARG A 13 3.33 2.49 -9.83
N ILE A 14 3.31 1.21 -9.51
CA ILE A 14 4.39 0.52 -8.81
C ILE A 14 5.01 -0.43 -9.82
N ARG A 15 6.29 -0.23 -10.12
CA ARG A 15 7.09 -1.14 -10.93
C ARG A 15 8.10 -1.83 -10.03
N ILE A 16 8.10 -3.15 -10.04
CA ILE A 16 8.99 -4.01 -9.25
C ILE A 16 9.83 -4.82 -10.22
N GLU A 17 11.14 -4.74 -10.07
CA GLU A 17 12.11 -5.37 -10.97
C GLU A 17 13.10 -6.22 -10.18
N SER A 18 13.43 -7.41 -10.71
CA SER A 18 14.48 -8.29 -10.16
C SER A 18 15.06 -9.17 -11.27
N GLY A 19 16.26 -8.86 -11.74
CA GLY A 19 16.82 -9.49 -12.93
C GLY A 19 15.89 -9.32 -14.14
N SER A 20 15.41 -10.43 -14.71
CA SER A 20 14.44 -10.43 -15.82
C SER A 20 12.98 -10.31 -15.38
N LEU A 21 12.69 -10.33 -14.08
CA LEU A 21 11.33 -10.14 -13.57
C LEU A 21 10.94 -8.66 -13.65
N THR A 22 9.79 -8.37 -14.24
CA THR A 22 9.14 -7.07 -14.19
C THR A 22 7.68 -7.27 -13.83
N ALA A 23 7.23 -6.63 -12.76
CA ALA A 23 5.83 -6.61 -12.36
C ALA A 23 5.36 -5.17 -12.19
N GLU A 24 4.23 -4.84 -12.80
CA GLU A 24 3.67 -3.49 -12.78
C GLU A 24 2.24 -3.52 -12.26
N TYR A 25 1.94 -2.61 -11.34
CA TYR A 25 0.63 -2.50 -10.70
C TYR A 25 0.23 -1.04 -10.56
N ARG A 26 -1.08 -0.80 -10.43
CA ARG A 26 -1.63 0.47 -9.96
C ARG A 26 -2.09 0.35 -8.50
N ALA A 27 -1.80 1.36 -7.70
CA ALA A 27 -2.22 1.44 -6.30
C ALA A 27 -2.41 2.90 -5.86
N SER A 28 -3.03 3.15 -4.71
CA SER A 28 -3.02 4.50 -4.12
C SER A 28 -1.60 4.91 -3.73
N ALA A 29 -1.36 6.20 -3.52
CA ALA A 29 -0.06 6.69 -3.07
C ALA A 29 0.38 6.05 -1.74
N GLU A 30 -0.55 5.87 -0.80
CA GLU A 30 -0.30 5.23 0.48
C GLU A 30 0.09 3.75 0.32
N GLN A 31 -0.69 2.99 -0.45
CA GLN A 31 -0.41 1.57 -0.73
C GLN A 31 0.94 1.41 -1.43
N ALA A 32 1.21 2.24 -2.43
CA ALA A 32 2.47 2.22 -3.17
C ALA A 32 3.67 2.50 -2.27
N ARG A 33 3.57 3.49 -1.39
CA ARG A 33 4.60 3.79 -0.41
C ARG A 33 4.82 2.64 0.55
N ASN A 34 3.76 2.12 1.18
CA ASN A 34 3.86 1.03 2.15
C ASN A 34 4.49 -0.23 1.55
N VAL A 35 4.10 -0.60 0.33
CA VAL A 35 4.67 -1.76 -0.37
C VAL A 35 6.12 -1.51 -0.77
N ALA A 36 6.44 -0.33 -1.33
CA ALA A 36 7.82 0.00 -1.69
C ALA A 36 8.74 -0.04 -0.47
N ASP A 37 8.30 0.53 0.65
CA ASP A 37 9.05 0.49 1.90
C ASP A 37 9.21 -0.95 2.39
N ARG A 38 8.15 -1.77 2.37
CA ARG A 38 8.29 -3.18 2.80
C ARG A 38 9.25 -3.98 1.91
N LEU A 39 9.19 -3.79 0.59
CA LEU A 39 10.04 -4.51 -0.37
C LEU A 39 11.51 -4.15 -0.26
N ARG A 40 11.83 -2.87 0.01
CA ARG A 40 13.21 -2.42 0.27
C ARG A 40 13.87 -3.14 1.45
N HIS A 41 13.09 -3.61 2.42
CA HIS A 41 13.59 -4.29 3.62
C HIS A 41 13.62 -5.83 3.48
N THR A 42 13.34 -6.39 2.31
CA THR A 42 13.30 -7.86 2.12
C THR A 42 14.69 -8.49 1.97
N GLY A 43 15.74 -7.69 1.73
CA GLY A 43 17.09 -8.19 1.45
C GLY A 43 17.26 -8.81 0.05
N LEU A 44 16.20 -8.80 -0.76
CA LEU A 44 16.24 -9.20 -2.17
C LEU A 44 16.76 -8.05 -3.03
N GLU A 45 17.44 -8.37 -4.13
CA GLU A 45 17.83 -7.38 -5.15
C GLU A 45 16.59 -6.96 -5.97
N LEU A 46 15.78 -6.10 -5.36
CA LEU A 46 14.58 -5.51 -5.95
C LEU A 46 14.81 -4.03 -6.24
N THR A 47 14.50 -3.62 -7.47
CA THR A 47 14.31 -2.21 -7.79
C THR A 47 12.81 -1.91 -7.75
N VAL A 48 12.41 -0.97 -6.91
CA VAL A 48 11.00 -0.55 -6.79
C VAL A 48 10.87 0.91 -7.17
N THR A 49 10.12 1.16 -8.25
CA THR A 49 9.84 2.50 -8.78
C THR A 49 8.38 2.83 -8.57
N VAL A 50 8.12 4.03 -8.03
CA VAL A 50 6.77 4.56 -7.83
C VAL A 50 6.65 5.89 -8.53
N ASP A 51 5.70 6.01 -9.46
CA ASP A 51 5.53 7.19 -10.29
C ASP A 51 4.05 7.40 -10.69
N ALA A 52 3.79 8.50 -11.40
CA ALA A 52 2.45 8.89 -11.83
C ALA A 52 2.06 8.37 -13.23
N ASP A 53 2.91 7.59 -13.90
CA ASP A 53 2.67 7.02 -15.24
C ASP A 53 1.74 5.79 -15.14
N VAL A 54 0.50 6.04 -14.72
CA VAL A 54 -0.51 5.02 -14.55
C VAL A 54 -1.18 4.72 -15.87
N ARG A 55 -0.98 3.49 -16.35
CA ARG A 55 -1.66 2.98 -17.54
C ARG A 55 -2.95 2.24 -17.14
N PRO A 56 -4.06 2.42 -17.87
CA PRO A 56 -5.36 1.83 -17.51
C PRO A 56 -5.42 0.30 -17.69
N ASP A 57 -4.47 -0.30 -18.40
CA ASP A 57 -4.31 -1.74 -18.57
C ASP A 57 -3.62 -2.43 -17.38
N LEU A 58 -2.93 -1.67 -16.52
CA LEU A 58 -2.22 -2.25 -15.38
C LEU A 58 -3.18 -2.83 -14.34
N PRO A 59 -2.92 -4.04 -13.81
CA PRO A 59 -3.74 -4.61 -12.75
C PRO A 59 -3.61 -3.79 -11.46
N LEU A 60 -4.65 -3.82 -10.63
CA LEU A 60 -4.55 -3.32 -9.26
C LEU A 60 -3.55 -4.17 -8.47
N LEU A 61 -2.87 -3.53 -7.51
CA LEU A 61 -1.97 -4.22 -6.60
C LEU A 61 -2.72 -5.39 -5.91
N PRO A 62 -2.18 -6.62 -5.92
CA PRO A 62 -2.91 -7.81 -5.44
C PRO A 62 -3.35 -7.70 -3.97
N CYS A 63 -2.53 -7.05 -3.14
CA CYS A 63 -2.80 -6.84 -1.73
C CYS A 63 -3.55 -5.54 -1.42
N ALA A 64 -4.00 -4.76 -2.43
CA ALA A 64 -4.71 -3.50 -2.22
C ALA A 64 -5.94 -3.63 -1.31
N ARG A 65 -6.62 -4.79 -1.37
CA ARG A 65 -7.80 -5.08 -0.56
C ARG A 65 -7.51 -5.16 0.94
N LEU A 66 -6.26 -5.41 1.36
CA LEU A 66 -5.88 -5.44 2.78
C LEU A 66 -6.05 -4.08 3.47
N TRP A 67 -5.93 -2.98 2.70
CA TRP A 67 -6.13 -1.61 3.18
C TRP A 67 -7.60 -1.20 3.26
N GLN A 68 -8.52 -2.00 2.70
CA GLN A 68 -9.96 -1.75 2.76
C GLN A 68 -10.60 -2.42 3.99
N TRP A 69 -9.80 -3.10 4.82
CA TRP A 69 -10.31 -3.68 6.05
C TRP A 69 -10.63 -2.54 7.04
N PRO A 70 -11.88 -2.43 7.52
CA PRO A 70 -12.20 -1.47 8.56
C PRO A 70 -11.33 -1.79 9.78
N ASP A 71 -10.61 -0.79 10.27
CA ASP A 71 -9.71 -0.89 11.40
C ASP A 71 -10.37 -1.69 12.54
N HIS A 72 -9.86 -2.88 12.87
CA HIS A 72 -10.39 -3.67 13.99
C HIS A 72 -10.08 -3.01 15.34
N ARG A 73 -9.34 -1.90 15.36
CA ARG A 73 -9.17 -1.05 16.55
C ARG A 73 -10.26 0.00 16.74
N ALA A 74 -11.18 0.19 15.79
CA ALA A 74 -12.33 1.07 16.01
C ALA A 74 -13.40 0.43 16.93
N THR A 75 -13.32 -0.89 17.18
CA THR A 75 -14.13 -1.60 18.18
C THR A 75 -13.25 -2.03 19.35
N GLY A 76 -12.79 -1.07 20.13
CA GLY A 76 -11.97 -1.28 21.31
C GLY A 76 -12.21 -0.23 22.38
N SER A 77 -13.47 -0.01 22.76
CA SER A 77 -13.74 0.38 24.14
C SER A 77 -13.06 -0.65 25.05
N SER A 78 -12.00 -0.25 25.75
CA SER A 78 -11.64 -0.90 27.01
C SER A 78 -12.49 -0.26 28.09
N PRO A 79 -13.57 -0.88 28.59
CA PRO A 79 -13.92 -0.69 29.97
C PRO A 79 -13.00 -1.58 30.81
N ASN A 80 -12.66 -1.06 31.97
CA ASN A 80 -12.19 -1.79 33.14
C ASN A 80 -10.68 -1.85 33.39
N ARG A 81 -10.20 -0.75 33.98
CA ARG A 81 -9.19 -0.79 35.02
C ARG A 81 -9.92 -1.15 36.32
N SER A 82 -9.72 -2.36 36.83
CA SER A 82 -9.95 -2.76 38.23
C SER A 82 -8.93 -3.85 38.58
N ASP A 83 -7.86 -3.45 39.27
CA ASP A 83 -7.50 -3.94 40.61
C ASP A 83 -6.50 -2.93 41.23
#